data_AF-M4BPN0-F1
#
_entry.id   AF-M4BPN0-F1
#
_cell.length_a   1.000
_cell.length_b   1.000
_cell.length_c   1.000
_cell.angle_alpha   90.00
_cell.angle_beta   90.00
_cell.angle_gamma   90.00
#
_symmetry.space_group_name_H-M   'P 1'
#
loop_
_entity.id
_entity.type
_entity.pdbx_description
1 polymer ?
#
loop_
_entity_poly.entity_id
_entity_poly.type
_entity_poly.pdbx_seq_one_letter_code
_entity_poly.pdbx_strand_id
1 'polypeptide(L)'
;MADPVSIQIINSVVQILKHQQQMLDQLVRPRIDSGIRVDGIKIPVYTGRLEESARLFYDQIEQYFTARGINWHDETISGQVISILASGLRGPAINRADTTSVDTFFTELNREFVLADL
;
A
#
# COMPACT_ATOMS: atom_id res chain seq x y z
N MET A 1 -20.51 45.36 28.76
CA MET A 1 -20.59 45.37 27.28
C MET A 1 -19.17 45.20 26.78
N ALA A 2 -18.87 44.14 26.03
CA ALA A 2 -17.52 43.92 25.52
C ALA A 2 -17.19 44.94 24.43
N ASP A 3 -16.03 45.58 24.53
CA ASP A 3 -15.52 46.55 23.56
C ASP A 3 -15.46 45.93 22.15
N PRO A 4 -15.94 46.60 21.09
CA PRO A 4 -15.82 46.12 19.70
C PRO A 4 -14.40 45.70 19.30
N VAL A 5 -13.36 46.33 19.88
CA VAL A 5 -11.96 45.97 19.65
C VAL A 5 -11.65 44.57 20.21
N SER A 6 -12.15 44.26 21.40
CA SER A 6 -11.98 42.94 22.04
C SER A 6 -12.65 41.83 21.25
N ILE A 7 -13.81 42.11 20.64
CA ILE A 7 -14.52 41.14 19.78
C ILE A 7 -13.72 40.86 18.50
N GLN A 8 -13.11 41.89 17.91
CA GLN A 8 -12.29 41.76 16.71
C GLN A 8 -11.00 40.94 16.97
N ILE A 9 -10.37 41.14 18.12
CA ILE A 9 -9.18 40.38 18.53
C ILE A 9 -9.55 38.90 18.75
N ILE A 10 -10.62 38.62 19.48
CA ILE A 10 -11.09 37.24 19.73
C ILE A 10 -11.39 36.52 18.41
N ASN A 11 -12.08 37.17 17.48
CA ASN A 11 -12.37 36.59 16.17
C ASN A 11 -11.10 36.28 15.37
N SER A 12 -10.10 37.16 15.43
CA SER A 12 -8.81 36.94 14.76
C SER A 12 -8.05 35.76 15.36
N VAL A 13 -8.01 35.66 16.70
CA VAL A 13 -7.38 34.53 17.41
C VAL A 13 -8.09 33.21 17.09
N VAL A 14 -9.42 33.20 17.04
CA VAL A 14 -10.21 32.01 16.67
C VAL A 14 -9.91 31.57 15.24
N GLN A 15 -9.75 32.51 14.30
CA GLN A 15 -9.38 32.20 12.92
C GLN A 15 -7.98 31.62 12.82
N ILE A 16 -7.00 32.18 13.56
CA ILE A 16 -5.63 31.66 13.60
C ILE A 16 -5.60 30.24 14.17
N LEU A 17 -6.33 29.98 15.26
CA LEU A 17 -6.40 28.65 15.88
C LEU A 17 -7.06 27.63 14.94
N LYS A 18 -8.13 28.01 14.22
CA LYS A 18 -8.74 27.15 13.19
C LYS A 18 -7.77 26.83 12.06
N HIS A 19 -6.99 27.81 11.61
CA HIS A 19 -5.99 27.60 10.58
C HIS A 19 -4.87 26.67 11.05
N GLN A 20 -4.39 26.84 12.28
CA GLN A 20 -3.39 25.95 12.88
C GLN A 20 -3.91 24.52 13.06
N GLN A 21 -5.17 24.36 13.50
CA GLN A 21 -5.81 23.04 13.60
C GLN A 21 -5.89 22.35 12.24
N GLN A 22 -6.27 23.07 11.17
CA GLN A 22 -6.31 22.53 9.81
C GLN A 22 -4.92 22.12 9.29
N MET A 23 -3.88 22.88 9.61
CA MET A 23 -2.51 22.51 9.27
C MET A 23 -2.05 21.27 10.05
N LEU A 24 -2.39 21.17 11.33
CA LEU A 24 -2.09 19.99 12.15
C LEU A 24 -2.85 18.77 11.63
N ASP A 25 -4.12 18.90 11.25
CA ASP A 25 -4.89 17.80 10.65
C ASP A 25 -4.29 17.33 9.32
N GLN A 26 -3.68 18.23 8.54
CA GLN A 26 -2.94 17.88 7.31
C GLN A 26 -1.58 17.23 7.58
N LEU A 27 -0.99 17.43 8.76
CA LEU A 27 0.28 16.83 9.20
C LEU A 27 0.06 15.50 9.94
N VAL A 28 -1.06 15.37 10.65
CA VAL A 28 -1.44 14.19 11.45
C VAL A 28 -2.13 13.12 10.60
N ARG A 29 -2.66 13.46 9.42
CA ARG A 29 -2.95 12.44 8.41
C ARG A 29 -1.65 11.67 8.18
N PRO A 30 -1.66 10.33 8.27
CA PRO A 30 -0.48 9.55 7.95
C PRO A 30 -0.16 9.83 6.48
N ARG A 31 0.77 10.76 6.27
CA ARG A 31 1.61 10.74 5.09
C ARG A 31 2.32 9.42 5.28
N ILE A 32 1.89 8.40 4.54
CA ILE A 32 2.79 7.30 4.22
C ILE A 32 4.03 8.02 3.73
N ASP A 33 5.04 8.04 4.58
CA ASP A 33 6.25 8.79 4.38
C ASP A 33 6.74 8.33 3.01
N SER A 34 6.68 9.23 2.03
CA SER A 34 7.09 8.93 0.66
C SER A 34 8.61 8.96 0.60
N GLY A 35 9.25 8.33 1.60
CA GLY A 35 10.66 8.08 1.68
C GLY A 35 11.03 7.21 0.49
N ILE A 36 11.68 7.84 -0.48
CA ILE A 36 12.26 7.21 -1.67
C ILE A 36 11.19 6.60 -2.59
N ARG A 37 10.51 7.46 -3.37
CA ARG A 37 9.90 7.01 -4.64
C ARG A 37 11.02 6.64 -5.60
N VAL A 38 11.41 5.37 -5.62
CA VAL A 38 12.26 4.83 -6.69
C VAL A 38 11.39 4.76 -7.96
N ASP A 39 11.36 5.86 -8.71
CA ASP A 39 10.84 5.92 -10.08
C ASP A 39 11.68 4.96 -10.94
N GLY A 40 11.25 3.70 -11.04
CA GLY A 40 11.98 2.67 -11.78
C GLY A 40 11.78 1.23 -11.32
N ILE A 41 11.18 0.99 -10.15
CA ILE A 41 10.95 -0.40 -9.71
C ILE A 41 9.71 -0.94 -10.41
N LYS A 42 9.97 -1.72 -11.46
CA LYS A 42 8.97 -2.46 -12.22
C LYS A 42 8.33 -3.50 -11.32
N ILE A 43 7.01 -3.62 -11.42
CA ILE A 43 6.30 -4.71 -10.74
C ILE A 43 6.76 -6.07 -11.30
N PRO A 44 7.12 -7.03 -10.43
CA PRO A 44 7.39 -8.40 -10.86
C PRO A 44 6.17 -9.00 -11.57
N VAL A 45 6.43 -9.87 -12.54
CA VAL A 45 5.39 -10.52 -13.33
C VAL A 45 5.50 -12.02 -13.16
N TYR A 46 4.35 -12.68 -12.97
CA TYR A 46 4.27 -14.13 -12.89
C TYR A 46 3.21 -14.66 -13.86
N THR A 47 3.60 -15.60 -14.73
CA THR A 47 2.70 -16.14 -15.75
C THR A 47 2.08 -17.48 -15.34
N GLY A 48 2.64 -18.16 -14.33
CA GLY A 48 2.21 -19.50 -13.92
C GLY A 48 2.78 -20.61 -14.81
N ARG A 49 3.92 -20.39 -15.45
CA ARG A 49 4.62 -21.45 -16.20
C ARG A 49 5.48 -22.28 -15.25
N LEU A 50 5.64 -23.57 -15.53
CA LEU A 50 6.47 -24.49 -14.74
C LEU A 50 7.95 -24.08 -14.65
N GLU A 51 8.43 -23.32 -15.64
CA GLU A 51 9.79 -22.78 -15.68
C GLU A 51 9.98 -21.59 -14.73
N GLU A 52 8.89 -21.00 -14.24
CA GLU A 52 8.91 -19.86 -13.32
C GLU A 52 8.82 -20.33 -11.87
N SER A 53 9.70 -19.79 -11.01
CA SER A 53 9.66 -20.08 -9.58
C SER A 53 8.70 -19.13 -8.85
N ALA A 54 7.64 -19.69 -8.25
CA ALA A 54 6.73 -18.93 -7.39
C ALA A 54 7.45 -18.33 -6.18
N ARG A 55 8.47 -19.03 -5.65
CA ARG A 55 9.32 -18.52 -4.56
C ARG A 55 10.14 -17.31 -5.00
N LEU A 56 10.74 -17.35 -6.18
CA LEU A 56 11.47 -16.20 -6.72
C LEU A 56 10.53 -15.00 -6.95
N PHE A 57 9.30 -15.26 -7.42
CA PHE A 57 8.30 -14.21 -7.57
C PHE A 57 7.91 -13.58 -6.21
N TYR A 58 7.75 -14.38 -5.16
CA TYR A 58 7.54 -13.89 -3.80
C TYR A 58 8.68 -12.97 -3.34
N ASP A 59 9.93 -13.43 -3.46
CA ASP A 59 11.11 -12.65 -3.04
C ASP A 59 11.20 -11.31 -3.81
N GLN A 60 10.84 -11.31 -5.09
CA GLN A 60 10.80 -10.09 -5.91
C GLN A 60 9.68 -9.13 -5.50
N ILE A 61 8.52 -9.64 -5.09
CA ILE A 61 7.41 -8.84 -4.57
C ILE A 61 7.79 -8.20 -3.22
N GLU A 62 8.43 -8.96 -2.33
CA GLU A 62 8.92 -8.47 -1.05
C GLU A 62 9.89 -7.30 -1.26
N GLN A 63 10.85 -7.47 -2.18
CA GLN A 63 11.78 -6.41 -2.57
C GLN A 63 11.07 -5.20 -3.17
N TYR A 64 10.07 -5.42 -4.04
CA TYR A 64 9.28 -4.34 -4.64
C TYR A 64 8.57 -3.47 -3.61
N PHE A 65 7.93 -4.07 -2.62
CA PHE A 65 7.23 -3.33 -1.57
C PHE A 65 8.20 -2.69 -0.58
N THR A 66 9.24 -3.41 -0.18
CA THR A 66 10.30 -2.90 0.71
C THR A 66 10.95 -1.66 0.12
N ALA A 67 11.31 -1.69 -1.16
CA ALA A 67 11.96 -0.57 -1.83
C ALA A 67 11.02 0.63 -2.09
N ARG A 68 9.70 0.44 -1.93
CA ARG A 68 8.69 1.50 -1.96
C ARG A 68 8.30 1.98 -0.55
N GLY A 69 8.91 1.44 0.50
CA GLY A 69 8.57 1.76 1.89
C GLY A 69 7.17 1.30 2.30
N ILE A 70 6.61 0.30 1.61
CA ILE A 70 5.26 -0.20 1.87
C ILE A 70 5.36 -1.41 2.79
N ASN A 71 4.75 -1.31 3.98
CA ASN A 71 4.54 -2.46 4.85
C ASN A 71 3.38 -3.31 4.31
N TRP A 72 3.66 -4.18 3.36
CA TRP A 72 2.65 -4.96 2.64
C TRP A 72 1.98 -6.08 3.45
N HIS A 73 2.42 -6.30 4.70
CA HIS A 73 1.74 -7.14 5.69
C HIS A 73 0.75 -6.36 6.56
N ASP A 74 0.60 -5.04 6.37
CA ASP A 74 -0.41 -4.24 7.06
C ASP A 74 -1.82 -4.54 6.52
N GLU A 75 -2.67 -5.08 7.40
CA GLU A 75 -4.04 -5.46 7.07
C GLU A 75 -4.89 -4.29 6.55
N THR A 76 -4.60 -3.05 6.98
CA THR A 76 -5.36 -1.86 6.59
C THR A 76 -5.24 -1.53 5.11
N ILE A 77 -4.15 -1.97 4.47
CA ILE A 77 -3.88 -1.76 3.03
C ILE A 77 -3.92 -3.06 2.23
N SER A 78 -4.34 -4.18 2.83
CA SER A 78 -4.39 -5.51 2.23
C SER A 78 -5.05 -5.53 0.84
N GLY A 79 -6.19 -4.84 0.67
CA GLY A 79 -6.86 -4.74 -0.63
C GLY A 79 -6.03 -4.04 -1.72
N GLN A 80 -5.24 -3.04 -1.35
CA GLN A 80 -4.33 -2.36 -2.29
C GLN A 80 -3.15 -3.26 -2.65
N VAL A 81 -2.58 -3.95 -1.66
CA VAL A 81 -1.51 -4.93 -1.87
C VAL A 81 -1.98 -6.03 -2.81
N ILE A 82 -3.16 -6.62 -2.56
CA ILE A 82 -3.77 -7.66 -3.43
C ILE A 82 -3.98 -7.14 -4.85
N SER A 83 -4.49 -5.91 -5.02
CA SER A 83 -4.68 -5.31 -6.34
C SER A 83 -3.36 -5.17 -7.10
N ILE A 84 -2.28 -4.80 -6.42
CA ILE A 84 -0.94 -4.73 -6.99
C ILE A 84 -0.45 -6.14 -7.35
N LEU A 85 -0.54 -7.11 -6.45
CA LEU A 85 -0.15 -8.50 -6.70
C LEU A 85 -0.88 -9.08 -7.92
N ALA A 86 -2.20 -8.92 -7.99
CA ALA A 86 -3.04 -9.34 -9.10
C ALA A 86 -2.62 -8.65 -10.42
N SER A 87 -2.23 -7.38 -10.37
CA SER A 87 -1.71 -6.66 -11.55
C SER A 87 -0.37 -7.18 -12.07
N GLY A 88 0.36 -7.97 -11.28
CA GLY A 88 1.56 -8.70 -11.69
C GLY A 88 1.28 -10.03 -12.37
N LEU A 89 0.06 -10.58 -12.24
CA LEU A 89 -0.28 -11.88 -12.82
C LEU A 89 -0.57 -11.81 -14.31
N ARG A 90 -0.12 -12.80 -15.07
CA ARG A 90 -0.35 -12.93 -16.52
C ARG A 90 -0.73 -14.36 -16.86
N GLY A 91 -1.31 -14.56 -18.04
CA GLY A 91 -1.60 -15.90 -18.57
C GLY A 91 -2.49 -16.72 -17.62
N PRO A 92 -2.22 -18.04 -17.46
CA PRO A 92 -2.99 -18.92 -16.57
C PRO A 92 -3.15 -18.43 -15.13
N ALA A 93 -2.22 -17.62 -14.61
CA ALA A 93 -2.27 -17.14 -13.24
C ALA A 93 -3.39 -16.10 -12.98
N ILE A 94 -3.95 -15.44 -14.01
CA ILE A 94 -4.95 -14.35 -13.84
C ILE A 94 -6.24 -14.83 -13.17
N ASN A 95 -6.67 -16.08 -13.41
CA ASN A 95 -7.95 -16.61 -12.92
C ASN A 95 -8.01 -16.85 -11.40
N ARG A 96 -6.98 -16.43 -10.64
CA ARG A 96 -6.82 -16.70 -9.21
C ARG A 96 -6.79 -15.46 -8.33
N ALA A 97 -7.05 -14.28 -8.91
CA ALA A 97 -7.06 -13.00 -8.20
C ALA A 97 -8.23 -12.81 -7.21
N ASP A 98 -9.15 -13.77 -7.08
CA ASP A 98 -10.32 -13.72 -6.17
C ASP A 98 -9.95 -14.08 -4.71
N THR A 99 -8.84 -13.55 -4.21
CA THR A 99 -8.39 -13.75 -2.82
C THR A 99 -8.49 -12.48 -2.00
N THR A 100 -8.98 -12.57 -0.77
CA THR A 100 -9.15 -11.44 0.15
C THR A 100 -7.96 -11.21 1.09
N SER A 101 -6.93 -12.05 1.03
CA SER A 101 -5.72 -11.96 1.85
C SER A 101 -4.45 -12.24 1.03
N VAL A 102 -3.37 -11.54 1.39
CA VAL A 102 -2.02 -11.70 0.84
C VAL A 102 -1.46 -13.10 1.11
N ASP A 103 -1.70 -13.65 2.31
CA ASP A 103 -1.22 -14.99 2.66
C ASP A 103 -1.94 -16.08 1.84
N THR A 104 -3.25 -15.89 1.62
CA THR A 104 -4.04 -16.80 0.77
C THR A 104 -3.58 -16.74 -0.68
N PHE A 105 -3.26 -15.55 -1.19
CA PHE A 105 -2.73 -15.37 -2.54
C PHE A 105 -1.47 -16.20 -2.78
N PHE A 106 -0.49 -16.14 -1.87
CA PHE A 106 0.75 -16.91 -2.01
C PHE A 106 0.58 -18.41 -1.70
N THR A 107 -0.33 -18.77 -0.79
CA THR A 107 -0.66 -20.17 -0.52
C THR A 107 -1.25 -20.85 -1.76
N GLU A 108 -2.20 -20.22 -2.43
CA GLU A 108 -2.82 -20.77 -3.65
C GLU A 108 -1.82 -20.80 -4.82
N LEU A 109 -0.99 -19.77 -4.97
CA LEU A 109 0.11 -19.76 -5.95
C LEU A 109 1.10 -20.90 -5.73
N ASN A 110 1.51 -21.13 -4.48
CA ASN A 110 2.45 -22.19 -4.14
C ASN A 110 1.82 -23.57 -4.35
N ARG A 111 0.56 -23.77 -3.96
CA ARG A 111 -0.17 -25.04 -4.14
C ARG A 111 -0.31 -25.46 -5.60
N GLU A 112 -0.55 -24.51 -6.50
CA GLU A 112 -0.89 -24.81 -7.89
C GLU A 112 0.35 -24.93 -8.79
N PHE A 113 1.45 -24.22 -8.47
CA PHE A 113 2.62 -24.14 -9.35
C PHE A 113 3.92 -24.69 -8.74
N VAL A 114 3.99 -24.91 -7.43
CA VAL A 114 5.05 -25.71 -6.83
C VAL A 114 4.53 -27.12 -6.72
N LEU A 115 5.03 -27.99 -7.61
CA LEU A 115 4.85 -29.43 -7.47
C LEU A 115 5.28 -29.80 -6.04
N ALA A 116 4.35 -30.30 -5.23
CA ALA A 116 4.73 -30.99 -4.00
C ALA A 116 5.70 -32.10 -4.43
N ASP A 117 6.96 -31.97 -4.00
CA ASP A 117 8.12 -32.80 -4.35
C ASP A 117 7.77 -34.13 -5.05
N LEU A 118 8.21 -34.25 -6.30
CA LEU A 118 8.33 -35.51 -7.04
C LEU A 118 9.77 -36.02 -6.91
#